data_AF-A0A511Z364-F1
#
_entry.id   AF-A0A511Z364-F1
#
_cell.length_a   1.000
_cell.length_b   1.000
_cell.length_c   1.000
_cell.angle_alpha   90.00
_cell.angle_beta   90.00
_cell.angle_gamma   90.00
#
_symmetry.space_group_name_H-M   'P 1'
#
loop_
_entity.id
_entity.type
_entity.pdbx_description
1 polymer ?
#
loop_
_entity_poly.entity_id
_entity_poly.type
_entity_poly.pdbx_seq_one_letter_code
_entity_poly.pdbx_strand_id
1 'polypeptide(L)'
;MYVSHIIWGDHPETDALIEELRKHDSDIITVVVDGEYDMERRGDVVYASKKYIEDARDRDIQEVHYRYIPEGRRIDGVAWRVMGLPVLANSEVSGELEGPRFH
;
A
#
# COMPACT_ATOMS: atom_id res chain seq x y z
N MET A 1 6.63 4.74 -15.22
CA MET A 1 6.02 5.54 -14.15
C MET A 1 6.14 4.71 -12.90
N TYR A 2 6.76 5.23 -11.84
CA TYR A 2 6.94 4.49 -10.59
C TYR A 2 5.67 4.62 -9.78
N VAL A 3 5.09 3.50 -9.34
CA VAL A 3 3.98 3.48 -8.38
C VAL A 3 4.54 3.17 -7.00
N SER A 4 4.12 3.92 -6.00
CA SER A 4 4.43 3.60 -4.61
C SER A 4 3.22 2.95 -3.94
N HIS A 5 3.39 1.73 -3.45
CA HIS A 5 2.37 1.00 -2.69
C HIS A 5 2.57 1.26 -1.21
N ILE A 6 1.59 1.91 -0.59
CA ILE A 6 1.60 2.28 0.83
C ILE A 6 0.65 1.37 1.59
N ILE A 7 1.19 0.44 2.38
CA ILE A 7 0.44 -0.52 3.18
C ILE A 7 0.28 0.03 4.60
N TRP A 8 -0.94 0.30 5.03
CA TRP A 8 -1.21 0.84 6.36
C TRP A 8 -1.34 -0.29 7.39
N GLY A 9 -0.34 -0.41 8.26
CA GLY A 9 -0.26 -1.40 9.34
C GLY A 9 0.48 -2.67 8.93
N ASP A 10 1.17 -3.27 9.89
CA ASP A 10 1.78 -4.60 9.76
C ASP A 10 0.86 -5.66 10.37
N HIS A 11 0.22 -6.43 9.50
CA HIS A 11 -0.69 -7.53 9.79
C HIS A 11 -0.12 -8.88 9.33
N PRO A 12 -0.63 -10.03 9.84
CA PRO A 12 -0.16 -11.36 9.42
C PRO A 12 -0.25 -11.64 7.90
N GLU A 13 -1.12 -10.93 7.17
CA GLU A 13 -1.28 -11.05 5.71
C GLU A 13 -0.52 -9.98 4.92
N THR A 14 0.32 -9.18 5.58
CA THR A 14 1.14 -8.14 4.93
C THR A 14 2.18 -8.77 4.02
N ASP A 15 2.83 -9.84 4.48
CA ASP A 15 3.83 -10.54 3.68
C ASP A 15 3.22 -11.11 2.39
N ALA A 16 2.00 -11.67 2.45
CA ALA A 16 1.30 -12.15 1.27
C ALA A 16 0.96 -11.02 0.27
N LEU A 17 0.56 -9.85 0.76
CA LEU A 17 0.35 -8.67 -0.09
C LEU A 17 1.66 -8.18 -0.71
N ILE A 18 2.76 -8.13 0.06
CA ILE A 18 4.08 -7.75 -0.44
C ILE A 18 4.52 -8.70 -1.56
N GLU A 19 4.35 -10.01 -1.39
CA GLU A 19 4.69 -11.00 -2.41
C GLU A 19 3.91 -10.81 -3.71
N GLU A 20 2.61 -10.49 -3.63
CA GLU A 20 1.81 -10.16 -4.81
C GLU A 20 2.30 -8.87 -5.49
N LEU A 21 2.56 -7.82 -4.73
CA LEU A 21 3.02 -6.53 -5.27
C LEU A 21 4.42 -6.63 -5.88
N ARG A 22 5.30 -7.46 -5.32
CA ARG A 22 6.64 -7.73 -5.86
C ARG A 22 6.65 -8.33 -7.26
N LYS A 23 5.56 -8.96 -7.70
CA LYS A 23 5.43 -9.43 -9.08
C LYS A 23 5.43 -8.27 -10.10
N HIS A 24 5.25 -7.04 -9.63
CA HIS A 24 5.37 -5.82 -10.39
C HIS A 24 6.74 -5.18 -10.12
N ASP A 25 7.75 -5.55 -10.92
CA ASP A 25 9.19 -5.23 -10.76
C ASP A 25 9.57 -3.73 -10.65
N SER A 26 8.62 -2.80 -10.82
CA SER A 26 8.89 -1.35 -10.90
C SER A 26 8.33 -0.53 -9.74
N ASP A 27 7.76 -1.16 -8.72
CA ASP A 27 7.01 -0.45 -7.68
C ASP A 27 7.77 -0.38 -6.35
N ILE A 28 7.62 0.74 -5.65
CA ILE A 28 8.18 0.93 -4.31
C ILE A 28 7.14 0.46 -3.30
N ILE A 29 7.48 -0.48 -2.42
CA ILE A 29 6.57 -0.99 -1.39
C ILE A 29 6.97 -0.41 -0.04
N THR A 30 6.02 0.27 0.60
CA THR A 30 6.20 0.89 1.91
C THR A 30 5.14 0.39 2.89
N VAL A 31 5.55 -0.21 4.00
CA VAL A 31 4.69 -0.61 5.12
C VAL A 31 4.74 0.45 6.19
N VAL A 32 3.58 1.02 6.52
CA VAL A 32 3.45 2.01 7.58
C VAL A 32 3.23 1.30 8.90
N VAL A 33 4.19 1.43 9.81
CA VAL A 33 4.13 0.86 11.14
C VAL A 33 4.21 1.96 12.18
N ASP A 34 3.33 1.91 13.18
CA ASP A 34 3.42 2.81 14.33
C ASP A 34 4.61 2.37 15.19
N GLY A 35 5.68 3.18 15.22
CA GLY A 35 6.92 2.90 15.94
C GLY A 35 7.76 4.16 16.22
N GLU A 36 8.87 3.99 16.93
CA GLU A 36 9.84 5.06 17.24
C GLU A 36 10.76 5.44 16.07
N TYR A 37 10.84 4.61 15.02
CA TYR A 37 11.71 4.83 13.88
C TYR A 37 11.03 5.67 12.81
N ASP A 38 11.72 6.67 12.26
CA ASP A 38 11.21 7.45 11.12
C ASP A 38 11.13 6.57 9.86
N MET A 39 12.15 5.76 9.59
CA MET A 39 12.23 4.80 8.49
C MET A 39 13.25 3.68 8.75
N GLU A 40 12.95 2.47 8.29
CA GLU A 40 13.84 1.32 8.21
C GLU A 40 13.66 0.60 6.86
N ARG A 41 14.74 0.24 6.16
CA ARG A 41 14.65 -0.55 4.92
C ARG A 41 15.02 -2.01 5.18
N ARG A 42 14.15 -2.94 4.79
CA ARG A 42 14.38 -4.39 4.88
C ARG A 42 14.30 -5.00 3.48
N GLY A 43 15.46 -5.16 2.86
CA GLY A 43 15.56 -5.59 1.47
C GLY A 43 15.03 -4.52 0.51
N ASP A 44 13.99 -4.87 -0.25
CA ASP A 44 13.26 -4.01 -1.18
C ASP A 44 12.05 -3.30 -0.54
N VAL A 45 11.66 -3.66 0.69
CA VAL A 45 10.53 -3.07 1.40
C VAL A 45 11.00 -1.98 2.35
N VAL A 46 10.29 -0.86 2.35
CA VAL A 46 10.49 0.25 3.28
C VAL A 46 9.47 0.14 4.41
N TYR A 47 9.91 0.23 5.65
CA TYR A 47 9.07 0.36 6.83
C TYR A 47 9.19 1.79 7.32
N ALA A 48 8.08 2.50 7.46
CA ALA A 48 8.11 3.92 7.80
C ALA A 48 7.04 4.27 8.84
N SER A 49 7.29 5.32 9.62
CA SER A 49 6.25 5.86 10.48
C SER A 49 5.20 6.61 9.66
N LYS A 50 3.99 6.72 10.21
CA LYS A 50 2.93 7.54 9.59
C LYS A 50 3.39 8.98 9.35
N LYS A 51 4.12 9.56 10.31
CA LYS A 51 4.65 10.92 10.22
C LYS A 51 5.60 11.07 9.02
N TYR A 52 6.47 10.08 8.81
CA TYR A 52 7.38 10.10 7.67
C TYR A 52 6.62 10.15 6.34
N ILE A 53 5.57 9.32 6.18
CA ILE A 53 4.76 9.30 4.94
C ILE A 53 4.02 10.61 4.72
N GLU A 54 3.49 11.22 5.79
CA GLU A 54 2.81 12.51 5.70
C GLU A 54 3.79 13.64 5.30
N ASP A 55 5.02 13.61 5.81
CA ASP A 55 6.08 14.57 5.50
C ASP A 55 6.69 14.35 4.09
N ALA A 56 6.77 13.09 3.64
CA ALA A 56 7.39 12.68 2.38
C ALA A 56 6.44 12.72 1.18
N ARG A 57 5.20 13.20 1.36
CA ARG A 57 4.17 13.24 0.32
C ARG A 57 4.56 14.19 -0.82
N ASP A 58 5.32 13.67 -1.76
CA ASP A 58 5.66 14.32 -3.01
C ASP A 58 4.44 14.28 -3.95
N ARG A 59 4.21 15.36 -4.70
CA ARG A 59 3.05 15.51 -5.59
C ARG A 59 3.22 14.77 -6.91
N ASP A 60 4.44 14.36 -7.24
CA ASP A 60 4.76 13.75 -8.54
C ASP A 60 4.86 12.20 -8.48
N ILE A 61 4.61 11.58 -7.32
CA ILE A 61 4.59 10.12 -7.15
C ILE A 61 3.14 9.62 -7.13
N GLN A 62 2.85 8.60 -7.93
CA GLN A 62 1.56 7.93 -7.88
C GLN A 62 1.55 6.94 -6.71
N GLU A 63 0.68 7.17 -5.72
CA GLU A 63 0.60 6.34 -4.52
C GLU A 63 -0.66 5.46 -4.54
N VAL A 64 -0.54 4.17 -4.27
CA VAL A 64 -1.68 3.27 -4.03
C VAL A 64 -1.68 2.90 -2.56
N HIS A 65 -2.76 3.24 -1.84
CA HIS A 65 -2.85 2.95 -0.41
C HIS A 65 -3.67 1.69 -0.14
N TYR A 66 -3.14 0.81 0.70
CA TYR A 66 -3.77 -0.45 1.12
C TYR A 66 -4.13 -0.37 2.59
N ARG A 67 -5.36 -0.75 2.93
CA ARG A 67 -5.81 -0.87 4.31
C ARG A 67 -6.32 -2.26 4.59
N TYR A 68 -5.87 -2.83 5.70
CA TYR A 68 -6.28 -4.15 6.12
C TYR A 68 -7.77 -4.21 6.51
N ILE A 69 -8.43 -5.29 6.10
CA ILE A 69 -9.81 -5.64 6.46
C ILE A 69 -9.77 -6.84 7.42
N PRO A 70 -10.20 -6.65 8.69
CA PRO A 70 -10.32 -7.76 9.63
C PRO A 70 -11.22 -8.88 9.08
N GLU A 71 -10.86 -10.14 9.33
CA GLU A 71 -11.56 -11.33 8.80
C GLU A 71 -13.09 -11.25 8.90
N GLY A 72 -13.62 -10.87 10.08
CA GLY A 72 -15.07 -10.74 10.32
C GLY A 72 -15.77 -9.61 9.54
N ARG A 73 -15.04 -8.82 8.76
CA ARG A 73 -15.57 -7.72 7.92
C ARG A 73 -15.23 -7.88 6.45
N ARG A 74 -14.61 -9.00 6.06
CA ARG A 74 -14.26 -9.27 4.66
C ARG A 74 -15.50 -9.59 3.86
N ILE A 75 -15.55 -9.06 2.65
CA ILE A 75 -16.49 -9.46 1.61
C ILE A 75 -15.65 -10.26 0.61
N ASP A 76 -16.11 -11.44 0.24
CA ASP A 76 -15.47 -12.32 -0.75
C ASP A 76 -14.02 -12.76 -0.42
N GLY A 77 -13.65 -12.80 0.87
CA GLY A 77 -12.33 -13.25 1.32
C GLY A 77 -11.20 -12.22 1.16
N VAL A 78 -11.49 -11.02 0.67
CA VAL A 78 -10.47 -9.97 0.41
C VAL A 78 -9.94 -9.39 1.73
N ALA A 79 -8.62 -9.49 1.95
CA ALA A 79 -7.95 -9.00 3.15
C ALA A 79 -7.53 -7.51 3.08
N TRP A 80 -7.46 -6.94 1.87
CA TRP A 80 -6.93 -5.60 1.65
C TRP A 80 -7.87 -4.75 0.79
N ARG A 81 -8.18 -3.54 1.27
CA ARG A 81 -8.90 -2.53 0.49
C ARG A 81 -7.92 -1.53 -0.09
N VAL A 82 -7.99 -1.30 -1.40
CA VAL A 82 -7.34 -0.16 -2.04
C VAL A 82 -8.15 1.09 -1.72
N MET A 83 -7.52 2.09 -1.14
CA MET A 83 -8.17 3.33 -0.66
C MET A 83 -8.34 4.39 -1.76
N GLY A 84 -8.14 4.02 -3.04
CA GLY A 84 -8.07 4.93 -4.17
C GLY A 84 -6.72 5.65 -4.26
N LEU A 85 -6.27 5.94 -5.49
CA LEU A 85 -5.10 6.78 -5.76
C LEU A 85 -5.36 8.21 -5.21
N PRO A 86 -4.35 8.94 -4.69
CA PRO A 86 -4.49 10.38 -4.59
C PRO A 86 -4.74 10.88 -6.01
N VAL A 87 -5.88 11.56 -6.17
CA VAL A 87 -6.32 12.17 -7.41
C VAL A 87 -5.19 13.06 -7.96
N LEU A 88 -4.41 12.55 -8.91
CA LEU A 88 -3.79 13.41 -9.90
C LEU A 88 -4.96 14.02 -10.65
N ALA A 89 -5.19 15.31 -10.39
CA ALA A 89 -6.11 16.09 -11.17
C ALA A 89 -5.78 15.86 -12.66
N ASN A 90 -6.79 15.40 -13.41
CA ASN A 90 -6.77 15.09 -14.83
C ASN A 90 -6.22 13.70 -15.21
N SER A 91 -7.06 12.68 -15.10
CA SER A 91 -7.74 12.07 -16.26
C SER A 91 -8.45 10.78 -15.85
N GLU A 92 -9.55 10.52 -16.52
CA GLU A 92 -10.47 9.39 -16.33
C GLU A 92 -9.77 8.03 -16.25
N VAL A 93 -9.70 7.45 -15.04
CA VAL A 93 -9.67 5.99 -14.88
C VAL A 93 -10.64 5.62 -13.77
N SER A 94 -11.93 5.63 -14.10
CA SER A 94 -12.98 4.96 -13.33
C SER A 94 -12.87 3.46 -13.55
N GLY A 95 -11.81 2.85 -13.02
CA GLY A 95 -11.74 1.41 -12.84
C GLY A 95 -11.73 1.14 -11.35
N GLU A 96 -12.72 0.40 -10.84
CA GLU A 96 -12.64 -0.19 -9.51
C GLU A 96 -11.35 -1.03 -9.48
N LEU A 97 -10.34 -0.57 -8.74
CA LEU A 97 -9.14 -1.35 -8.46
C LEU A 97 -9.57 -2.46 -7.49
N GLU A 98 -9.95 -3.62 -8.03
CA GLU A 98 -10.17 -4.81 -7.22
C GLU A 98 -8.87 -5.13 -6.48
N GLY A 99 -8.94 -5.22 -5.14
CA GLY A 99 -7.80 -5.65 -4.34
C GLY A 99 -7.39 -7.09 -4.68
N PRO A 100 -6.14 -7.51 -4.37
CA PRO A 100 -5.70 -8.87 -4.64
C PRO A 100 -6.63 -9.88 -3.93
N ARG A 101 -7.14 -10.85 -4.72
CA ARG A 101 -7.95 -11.97 -4.23
C ARG A 101 -7.02 -13.12 -3.86
N PHE A 102 -7.03 -13.51 -2.60
CA PHE A 102 -6.31 -14.70 -2.11
C PHE A 102 -7.31 -15.87 -2.12
N HIS A 103 -7.01 -16.92 -2.88
CA HIS A 103 -7.81 -18.15 -2.98
C HIS A 103 -7.20 -19.28 -2.15
#